data_AF-A0A7C5AHG0-F1
#
_entry.id   AF-A0A7C5AHG0-F1
#
_cell.length_a   1.000
_cell.length_b   1.000
_cell.length_c   1.000
_cell.angle_alpha   90.00
_cell.angle_beta   90.00
_cell.angle_gamma   90.00
#
_symmetry.space_group_name_H-M   'P 1'
#
loop_
_entity.id
_entity.type
_entity.pdbx_description
1 polymer ?
#
loop_
_entity_poly.entity_id
_entity_poly.type
_entity_poly.pdbx_seq_one_letter_code
_entity_poly.pdbx_strand_id
1 'polypeptide(L)'
;MRRKDHMNSRPLEGFTLIELLVAVAVIVILAGLLFPALSAARETARRASCMNNLRQLYLANVMYADENGSYVAAAPDIFTSNLKRWHGARTSTSQPFDGSHGPLAPYLGGSGRIRQCRSFARFANGTAENAFEASCGAYGYNATGVGSLIYSLGYRVEAMSVGGNPAHIRDPSRTVMFADCAFPQPYGNNPKYLIEYSFAEPYHWVFNPGQESAFRPDPSIHFRHNGRANVVWCDGHISSEEMEQKAEDHFTKWNIGWFGPPDNSLFDPY
;
A
#
# COMPACT_ATOMS: atom_id res chain seq x y z
N MET A 1 -21.96 74.46 39.79
CA MET A 1 -21.50 74.11 38.43
C MET A 1 -21.49 72.59 38.29
N ARG A 2 -22.34 71.99 37.44
CA ARG A 2 -22.33 70.55 37.13
C ARG A 2 -22.45 70.41 35.61
N ARG A 3 -21.35 70.01 34.94
CA ARG A 3 -21.32 69.75 33.48
C ARG A 3 -22.20 68.53 33.19
N LYS A 4 -23.10 68.65 32.20
CA LYS A 4 -23.86 67.52 31.63
C LYS A 4 -23.04 66.93 30.49
N ASP A 5 -22.43 65.78 30.72
CA ASP A 5 -21.79 64.99 29.66
C ASP A 5 -22.86 64.46 28.71
N HIS A 6 -22.81 64.87 27.45
CA HIS A 6 -23.69 64.35 26.39
C HIS A 6 -23.08 63.05 25.87
N MET A 7 -23.61 61.90 26.32
CA MET A 7 -23.33 60.63 25.67
C MET A 7 -23.97 60.62 24.29
N ASN A 8 -23.13 60.77 23.27
CA ASN A 8 -23.52 60.68 21.86
C ASN A 8 -23.72 59.19 21.52
N SER A 9 -24.89 58.64 21.84
CA SER A 9 -25.26 57.28 21.42
C SER A 9 -25.45 57.27 19.91
N ARG A 10 -24.42 56.82 19.18
CA ARG A 10 -24.52 56.55 17.74
C ARG A 10 -25.63 55.50 17.53
N PRO A 11 -26.55 55.71 16.58
CA PRO A 11 -27.56 54.70 16.26
C PRO A 11 -26.83 53.44 15.79
N LEU A 12 -27.20 52.30 16.38
CA LEU A 12 -26.81 50.99 15.86
C LEU A 12 -27.56 50.78 14.55
N GLU A 13 -26.84 50.83 13.43
CA GLU A 13 -27.39 50.45 12.12
C GLU A 13 -27.78 48.96 12.18
N GLY A 14 -29.06 48.68 11.98
CA GLY A 14 -29.60 47.32 11.98
C GLY A 14 -29.26 46.60 10.67
N PHE A 15 -28.86 45.34 10.77
CA PHE A 15 -28.53 44.50 9.63
C PHE A 15 -29.79 44.20 8.80
N THR A 16 -29.74 44.43 7.48
CA THR A 16 -30.87 44.16 6.59
C THR A 16 -30.92 42.70 6.16
N LEU A 17 -32.11 42.23 5.80
CA LEU A 17 -32.34 40.87 5.31
C LEU A 17 -31.56 40.58 4.01
N ILE A 18 -31.36 41.61 3.18
CA ILE A 18 -30.61 41.52 1.92
C ILE A 18 -29.12 41.31 2.19
N GLU A 19 -28.53 42.04 3.14
CA GLU A 19 -27.12 41.89 3.50
C GLU A 19 -26.81 40.48 4.03
N LEU A 20 -27.72 39.92 4.82
CA LEU A 20 -27.59 38.53 5.30
C LEU A 20 -27.67 37.53 4.15
N LEU A 21 -28.60 37.72 3.21
CA LEU A 21 -28.78 36.83 2.08
C LEU A 21 -27.55 36.83 1.17
N VAL A 22 -27.01 38.02 0.85
CA VAL A 22 -25.80 38.16 0.02
C VAL A 22 -24.58 37.55 0.72
N ALA A 23 -24.43 37.77 2.03
CA ALA A 23 -23.31 37.20 2.79
C ALA A 23 -23.33 35.67 2.78
N VAL A 24 -24.50 35.05 3.04
CA VAL A 24 -24.63 33.59 2.99
C VAL A 24 -24.43 33.07 1.57
N ALA A 25 -24.93 33.76 0.55
CA ALA A 25 -24.70 33.39 -0.85
C ALA A 25 -23.20 33.35 -1.20
N VAL A 26 -22.43 34.36 -0.79
CA VAL A 26 -20.97 34.39 -0.99
C VAL A 26 -20.29 33.26 -0.24
N ILE A 27 -20.66 32.99 1.02
CA ILE A 27 -20.10 31.88 1.81
C ILE A 27 -20.38 30.53 1.12
N VAL A 28 -21.59 30.32 0.61
CA VAL A 28 -21.96 29.08 -0.10
C VAL A 28 -21.15 28.91 -1.39
N ILE A 29 -20.96 29.98 -2.17
CA ILE A 29 -20.14 29.95 -3.39
C ILE A 29 -18.68 29.60 -3.04
N LEU A 30 -18.10 30.29 -2.06
CA LEU A 30 -16.71 30.06 -1.64
C LEU A 30 -16.54 28.64 -1.08
N ALA A 31 -17.43 28.20 -0.20
CA ALA A 31 -17.41 26.86 0.37
C ALA A 31 -17.53 25.79 -0.73
N GLY A 32 -18.42 25.99 -1.71
CA GLY A 32 -18.61 25.10 -2.86
C GLY A 32 -17.34 24.89 -3.69
N LEU A 33 -16.49 25.92 -3.82
CA LEU A 33 -15.21 25.83 -4.52
C LEU A 33 -14.09 25.24 -3.63
N LEU A 34 -14.12 25.52 -2.33
CA LEU A 34 -13.11 25.07 -1.36
C LEU A 34 -13.19 23.57 -1.07
N PHE A 35 -14.39 22.99 -0.98
CA PHE A 35 -14.56 21.58 -0.62
C PHE A 35 -13.89 20.58 -1.60
N PRO A 36 -14.09 20.67 -2.93
CA PRO A 36 -13.43 19.79 -3.88
C PRO A 36 -11.91 19.93 -3.85
N ALA A 37 -11.40 21.17 -3.80
CA ALA A 37 -9.97 21.45 -3.76
C ALA A 37 -9.30 20.88 -2.49
N LEU A 38 -9.94 21.03 -1.32
CA LEU A 38 -9.43 20.48 -0.07
C LEU A 38 -9.43 18.94 -0.08
N SER A 39 -10.44 18.31 -0.66
CA SER A 39 -10.49 16.85 -0.81
C SER A 39 -9.33 16.33 -1.67
N ALA A 40 -9.10 16.96 -2.82
CA ALA A 40 -7.99 16.62 -3.71
C ALA A 40 -6.63 16.80 -3.02
N ALA A 41 -6.41 17.94 -2.36
CA ALA A 41 -5.17 18.22 -1.63
C ALA A 41 -4.90 17.19 -0.51
N ARG A 42 -5.94 16.78 0.22
CA ARG A 42 -5.82 15.72 1.24
C ARG A 42 -5.40 14.40 0.63
N GLU A 43 -5.94 14.01 -0.52
CA GLU A 43 -5.54 12.76 -1.17
C GLU A 43 -4.11 12.83 -1.71
N THR A 44 -3.70 13.94 -2.31
CA THR A 44 -2.30 14.15 -2.71
C THR A 44 -1.34 14.01 -1.52
N ALA A 45 -1.68 14.61 -0.37
CA ALA A 45 -0.86 14.51 0.84
C ALA A 45 -0.80 13.07 1.37
N ARG A 46 -1.92 12.34 1.36
CA ARG A 46 -1.94 10.92 1.76
C ARG A 46 -1.13 10.05 0.81
N ARG A 47 -1.25 10.25 -0.51
CA ARG A 47 -0.44 9.55 -1.51
C ARG A 47 1.04 9.80 -1.28
N ALA A 48 1.45 11.06 -1.08
CA ALA A 48 2.83 11.41 -0.76
C ALA A 48 3.34 10.69 0.50
N SER A 49 2.50 10.58 1.54
CA SER A 49 2.83 9.80 2.73
C SER A 49 3.00 8.30 2.43
N CYS A 50 2.13 7.70 1.60
CA CYS A 50 2.23 6.29 1.24
C CYS A 50 3.45 6.01 0.34
N MET A 51 3.81 6.93 -0.57
CA MET A 51 5.05 6.89 -1.33
C MET A 51 6.28 6.96 -0.42
N ASN A 52 6.28 7.83 0.60
CA ASN A 52 7.38 7.89 1.57
C ASN A 52 7.52 6.59 2.37
N ASN A 53 6.41 5.92 2.71
CA ASN A 53 6.48 4.62 3.37
C ASN A 53 7.13 3.56 2.45
N LEU A 54 6.74 3.50 1.16
CA LEU A 54 7.39 2.63 0.17
C LEU A 54 8.88 2.93 0.02
N ARG A 55 9.27 4.21 0.00
CA ARG A 55 10.67 4.64 0.00
C ARG A 55 11.43 4.07 1.22
N GLN A 56 10.83 4.11 2.40
CA GLN A 56 11.43 3.57 3.62
C GLN A 56 11.55 2.04 3.57
N LEU A 57 10.56 1.34 3.03
CA LEU A 57 10.63 -0.12 2.81
C LEU A 57 11.74 -0.51 1.83
N TYR A 58 11.84 0.22 0.72
CA TYR A 58 12.92 0.04 -0.25
C TYR A 58 14.30 0.21 0.41
N LEU A 59 14.51 1.33 1.13
CA LEU A 59 15.78 1.60 1.81
C LEU A 59 16.11 0.52 2.84
N ALA A 60 15.12 0.07 3.62
CA ALA A 60 15.29 -1.03 4.57
C ALA A 60 15.75 -2.33 3.89
N ASN A 61 15.15 -2.67 2.75
CA ASN A 61 15.50 -3.88 2.00
C ASN A 61 16.90 -3.77 1.36
N VAL A 62 17.28 -2.59 0.88
CA VAL A 62 18.64 -2.34 0.35
C VAL A 62 19.68 -2.42 1.47
N MET A 63 19.42 -1.82 2.63
CA MET A 63 20.33 -1.93 3.79
C MET A 63 20.47 -3.37 4.27
N TYR A 64 19.36 -4.12 4.32
CA TYR A 64 19.39 -5.56 4.60
C TYR A 64 20.28 -6.29 3.58
N ALA A 65 20.12 -5.99 2.29
CA ALA A 65 20.88 -6.65 1.23
C ALA A 65 22.38 -6.30 1.25
N ASP A 66 22.74 -5.08 1.64
CA ASP A 66 24.14 -4.67 1.81
C ASP A 66 24.84 -5.50 2.91
N GLU A 67 24.11 -5.81 3.99
CA GLU A 67 24.64 -6.61 5.10
C GLU A 67 24.61 -8.13 4.84
N ASN A 68 23.61 -8.62 4.08
CA ASN A 68 23.34 -10.06 3.93
C ASN A 68 23.67 -10.63 2.52
N GLY A 69 23.99 -9.78 1.55
CA GLY A 69 24.30 -10.16 0.16
C GLY A 69 23.08 -10.47 -0.72
N SER A 70 21.87 -10.46 -0.17
CA SER A 70 20.62 -10.67 -0.89
C SER A 70 19.49 -9.86 -0.28
N TYR A 71 18.46 -9.53 -1.06
CA TYR A 71 17.24 -8.98 -0.51
C TYR A 71 16.60 -9.94 0.51
N VAL A 72 15.71 -9.38 1.34
CA VAL A 72 14.98 -10.18 2.32
C VAL A 72 14.10 -11.21 1.63
N ALA A 73 14.01 -12.41 2.21
CA ALA A 73 13.03 -13.39 1.80
C ALA A 73 11.61 -12.91 2.17
N ALA A 74 10.67 -12.98 1.22
CA ALA A 74 9.31 -12.51 1.43
C ALA A 74 8.58 -13.34 2.50
N ALA A 75 8.74 -14.67 2.46
CA ALA A 75 8.09 -15.61 3.36
C ALA A 75 8.87 -16.94 3.41
N PRO A 76 10.02 -16.98 4.10
CA PRO A 76 10.97 -18.10 4.01
C PRO A 76 10.44 -19.44 4.52
N ASP A 77 9.37 -19.42 5.31
CA ASP A 77 8.76 -20.59 5.90
C ASP A 77 7.31 -20.81 5.47
N ILE A 78 6.87 -20.19 4.35
CA ILE A 78 5.47 -20.25 3.89
C ILE A 78 4.96 -21.69 3.66
N PHE A 79 5.83 -22.61 3.24
CA PHE A 79 5.51 -24.02 3.04
C PHE A 79 5.79 -24.91 4.26
N THR A 80 6.24 -24.34 5.37
CA THR A 80 6.56 -25.07 6.60
C THR A 80 5.78 -24.49 7.77
N SER A 81 6.41 -23.73 8.65
CA SER A 81 5.77 -23.18 9.86
C SER A 81 4.84 -22.01 9.58
N ASN A 82 5.07 -21.28 8.48
CA ASN A 82 4.30 -20.12 8.06
C ASN A 82 4.20 -19.02 9.16
N LEU A 83 5.31 -18.77 9.85
CA LEU A 83 5.45 -17.87 10.99
C LEU A 83 6.31 -16.64 10.68
N LYS A 84 6.95 -16.57 9.51
CA LYS A 84 7.84 -15.47 9.13
C LYS A 84 7.41 -14.81 7.83
N ARG A 85 7.52 -13.48 7.80
CA ARG A 85 7.35 -12.61 6.63
C ARG A 85 8.46 -11.57 6.60
N TRP A 86 8.67 -10.95 5.45
CA TRP A 86 9.51 -9.75 5.33
C TRP A 86 9.12 -8.65 6.33
N HIS A 87 7.82 -8.59 6.66
CA HIS A 87 7.24 -7.54 7.49
C HIS A 87 7.13 -7.87 8.97
N GLY A 88 7.24 -9.13 9.38
CA GLY A 88 6.94 -9.52 10.75
C GLY A 88 7.11 -11.00 11.04
N ALA A 89 6.96 -11.36 12.30
CA ALA A 89 6.95 -12.74 12.76
C ALA A 89 5.77 -13.00 13.72
N ARG A 90 5.35 -14.26 13.85
CA ARG A 90 4.28 -14.68 14.77
C ARG A 90 4.64 -15.99 15.46
N THR A 91 3.95 -16.31 16.54
CA THR A 91 4.18 -17.54 17.33
C THR A 91 3.28 -18.70 16.90
N SER A 92 2.12 -18.42 16.29
CA SER A 92 1.21 -19.41 15.72
C SER A 92 0.45 -18.85 14.53
N THR A 93 -0.06 -19.72 13.66
CA THR A 93 -0.83 -19.33 12.46
C THR A 93 -2.17 -18.66 12.76
N SER A 94 -2.64 -18.79 14.00
CA SER A 94 -3.86 -18.13 14.51
C SER A 94 -3.65 -16.70 15.00
N GLN A 95 -2.40 -16.24 15.08
CA GLN A 95 -2.07 -14.88 15.53
C GLN A 95 -1.68 -13.98 14.34
N PRO A 96 -1.88 -12.66 14.45
CA PRO A 96 -1.35 -11.70 13.48
C PRO A 96 0.19 -11.69 13.54
N PHE A 97 0.84 -11.24 12.45
CA PHE A 97 2.27 -10.95 12.51
C PHE A 97 2.54 -9.74 13.39
N ASP A 98 3.63 -9.79 14.14
CA ASP A 98 4.19 -8.67 14.85
C ASP A 98 5.27 -8.02 13.97
N GLY A 99 4.98 -6.80 13.53
CA GLY A 99 5.90 -6.04 12.69
C GLY A 99 7.26 -5.78 13.35
N SER A 100 7.32 -5.72 14.68
CA SER A 100 8.56 -5.44 15.42
C SER A 100 9.58 -6.58 15.40
N HIS A 101 9.16 -7.78 14.98
CA HIS A 101 10.00 -8.97 14.89
C HIS A 101 10.28 -9.40 13.44
N GLY A 102 9.97 -8.54 12.46
CA GLY A 102 10.29 -8.78 11.05
C GLY A 102 11.77 -8.53 10.72
N PRO A 103 12.30 -9.17 9.68
CA PRO A 103 13.68 -8.97 9.23
C PRO A 103 13.99 -7.52 8.81
N LEU A 104 13.00 -6.78 8.30
CA LEU A 104 13.17 -5.35 7.97
C LEU A 104 12.99 -4.42 9.18
N ALA A 105 12.48 -4.91 10.32
CA ALA A 105 12.19 -4.08 11.49
C ALA A 105 13.39 -3.28 12.03
N PRO A 106 14.62 -3.83 12.09
CA PRO A 106 15.80 -3.09 12.55
C PRO A 106 16.12 -1.87 11.69
N TYR A 107 15.81 -1.92 10.39
CA TYR A 107 16.14 -0.89 9.41
C TYR A 107 15.06 0.20 9.30
N LEU A 108 13.92 0.04 9.97
CA LEU A 108 12.77 0.96 9.89
C LEU A 108 12.72 2.00 11.04
N GLY A 109 13.83 2.21 11.75
CA GLY A 109 14.04 3.36 12.64
C GLY A 109 13.15 3.39 13.89
N GLY A 110 13.56 2.64 14.92
CA GLY A 110 13.14 2.80 16.33
C GLY A 110 11.73 2.32 16.70
N SER A 111 10.75 2.38 15.81
CA SER A 111 9.40 1.85 16.08
C SER A 111 9.25 0.36 15.81
N GLY A 112 10.17 -0.24 15.03
CA GLY A 112 10.11 -1.63 14.58
C GLY A 112 8.90 -1.98 13.72
N ARG A 113 7.91 -1.09 13.57
CA ARG A 113 6.65 -1.37 12.87
C ARG A 113 6.64 -0.76 11.47
N ILE A 114 6.08 -1.50 10.53
CA ILE A 114 5.82 -0.99 9.20
C ILE A 114 4.76 0.10 9.26
N ARG A 115 5.04 1.19 8.53
CA ARG A 115 4.15 2.33 8.45
C ARG A 115 2.90 1.92 7.66
N GLN A 116 1.72 2.25 8.16
CA GLN A 116 0.46 1.95 7.49
C GLN A 116 0.06 3.06 6.51
N CYS A 117 -0.45 2.69 5.34
CA CYS A 117 -1.06 3.65 4.44
C CYS A 117 -2.43 4.13 4.97
N ARG A 118 -2.56 5.44 5.22
CA ARG A 118 -3.77 6.04 5.81
C ARG A 118 -4.91 6.27 4.82
N SER A 119 -4.66 6.20 3.51
CA SER A 119 -5.73 6.36 2.49
C SER A 119 -6.82 5.30 2.60
N PHE A 120 -6.57 4.18 3.27
CA PHE A 120 -7.46 3.03 3.27
C PHE A 120 -7.74 2.45 4.66
N ALA A 121 -7.88 3.31 5.68
CA ALA A 121 -8.05 2.97 7.10
C ALA A 121 -9.28 2.08 7.48
N ARG A 122 -9.85 1.32 6.54
CA ARG A 122 -10.93 0.34 6.70
C ARG A 122 -10.48 -1.10 6.44
N PHE A 123 -9.18 -1.40 6.53
CA PHE A 123 -8.78 -2.81 6.64
C PHE A 123 -9.45 -3.41 7.87
N ALA A 124 -9.99 -4.60 7.70
CA ALA A 124 -10.58 -5.30 8.81
C ALA A 124 -9.48 -5.63 9.83
N ASN A 125 -9.50 -4.95 10.97
CA ASN A 125 -8.57 -5.16 12.08
C ASN A 125 -9.25 -6.03 13.15
N GLY A 126 -8.52 -6.95 13.78
CA GLY A 126 -9.04 -7.76 14.88
C GLY A 126 -9.96 -8.91 14.42
N THR A 127 -11.18 -8.98 14.98
CA THR A 127 -12.16 -10.09 14.94
C THR A 127 -12.75 -10.45 13.56
N ALA A 128 -12.19 -9.95 12.47
CA ALA A 128 -12.53 -10.47 11.15
C ALA A 128 -11.87 -11.85 11.00
N GLU A 129 -12.67 -12.89 10.72
CA GLU A 129 -12.16 -14.20 10.34
C GLU A 129 -11.11 -13.99 9.23
N ASN A 130 -9.83 -14.24 9.51
CA ASN A 130 -8.73 -14.29 8.52
C ASN A 130 -7.96 -12.98 8.22
N ALA A 131 -7.67 -12.11 9.19
CA ALA A 131 -6.61 -11.09 9.02
C ALA A 131 -5.18 -11.69 9.13
N PHE A 132 -4.89 -12.77 8.39
CA PHE A 132 -3.69 -13.59 8.59
C PHE A 132 -2.38 -12.91 8.18
N GLU A 133 -2.41 -11.94 7.25
CA GLU A 133 -1.24 -11.16 6.80
C GLU A 133 -1.15 -9.76 7.44
N ALA A 134 -1.84 -9.53 8.57
CA ALA A 134 -1.79 -8.25 9.28
C ALA A 134 -0.35 -7.83 9.62
N SER A 135 -0.10 -6.52 9.68
CA SER A 135 1.18 -5.84 9.96
C SER A 135 2.09 -5.53 8.77
N CYS A 136 1.65 -5.81 7.53
CA CYS A 136 2.41 -5.41 6.33
C CYS A 136 2.22 -3.93 5.94
N GLY A 137 1.33 -3.19 6.62
CA GLY A 137 1.11 -1.77 6.34
C GLY A 137 0.28 -1.47 5.10
N ALA A 138 -0.34 -2.53 4.53
CA ALA A 138 -1.02 -2.54 3.25
C ALA A 138 -0.09 -2.26 2.05
N TYR A 139 1.14 -2.74 2.17
CA TYR A 139 2.13 -2.85 1.09
C TYR A 139 2.43 -4.33 0.86
N GLY A 140 2.57 -4.72 -0.40
CA GLY A 140 2.97 -6.06 -0.79
C GLY A 140 4.36 -6.05 -1.41
N TYR A 141 5.09 -7.15 -1.22
CA TYR A 141 6.43 -7.35 -1.74
C TYR A 141 6.39 -8.34 -2.91
N ASN A 142 7.19 -8.12 -3.96
CA ASN A 142 7.32 -9.04 -5.09
C ASN A 142 8.01 -10.33 -4.62
N ALA A 143 7.22 -11.27 -4.09
CA ALA A 143 7.71 -12.54 -3.57
C ALA A 143 8.17 -13.47 -4.68
N THR A 144 7.58 -13.42 -5.87
CA THR A 144 7.89 -14.33 -6.98
C THR A 144 9.26 -14.04 -7.59
N GLY A 145 9.60 -12.76 -7.75
CA GLY A 145 10.85 -12.32 -8.37
C GLY A 145 11.96 -11.92 -7.40
N VAL A 146 11.66 -10.97 -6.51
CA VAL A 146 12.69 -10.28 -5.72
C VAL A 146 12.84 -10.90 -4.33
N GLY A 147 11.72 -11.23 -3.69
CA GLY A 147 11.67 -11.81 -2.35
C GLY A 147 11.85 -13.33 -2.31
N SER A 148 12.20 -13.97 -3.42
CA SER A 148 12.50 -15.39 -3.51
C SER A 148 13.41 -15.68 -4.71
N LEU A 149 13.69 -16.95 -4.97
CA LEU A 149 14.35 -17.45 -6.18
C LEU A 149 13.40 -18.32 -7.03
N ILE A 150 12.08 -18.09 -7.00
CA ILE A 150 11.12 -18.92 -7.77
C ILE A 150 11.48 -18.96 -9.25
N TYR A 151 11.83 -17.84 -9.87
CA TYR A 151 12.19 -17.84 -11.30
C TYR A 151 13.41 -18.72 -11.60
N SER A 152 14.33 -18.88 -10.66
CA SER A 152 15.53 -19.70 -10.86
C SER A 152 15.35 -21.16 -10.46
N LEU A 153 14.57 -21.43 -9.41
CA LEU A 153 14.48 -22.75 -8.76
C LEU A 153 13.09 -23.40 -8.85
N GLY A 154 12.09 -22.67 -9.32
CA GLY A 154 10.68 -23.07 -9.31
C GLY A 154 10.04 -22.96 -7.94
N TYR A 155 8.78 -23.36 -7.85
CA TYR A 155 7.95 -23.21 -6.66
C TYR A 155 8.24 -24.29 -5.60
N ARG A 156 9.32 -24.09 -4.82
CA ARG A 156 9.79 -25.01 -3.78
C ARG A 156 10.35 -24.29 -2.55
N VAL A 157 10.57 -25.04 -1.47
CA VAL A 157 11.01 -24.51 -0.16
C VAL A 157 12.33 -23.75 -0.27
N GLU A 158 13.30 -24.28 -1.00
CA GLU A 158 14.62 -23.67 -1.17
C GLU A 158 14.52 -22.30 -1.84
N ALA A 159 13.60 -22.17 -2.81
CA ALA A 159 13.37 -20.92 -3.52
C ALA A 159 12.84 -19.81 -2.59
N MET A 160 12.02 -20.16 -1.60
CA MET A 160 11.44 -19.19 -0.65
C MET A 160 12.44 -18.72 0.41
N SER A 161 13.46 -19.52 0.70
CA SER A 161 14.31 -19.35 1.87
C SER A 161 15.22 -18.12 1.83
N VAL A 162 15.45 -17.55 0.64
CA VAL A 162 16.34 -16.42 0.40
C VAL A 162 15.75 -15.52 -0.68
N GLY A 163 15.98 -14.20 -0.58
CA GLY A 163 15.62 -13.26 -1.64
C GLY A 163 16.64 -13.24 -2.77
N GLY A 164 16.30 -12.55 -3.86
CA GLY A 164 17.18 -12.32 -5.00
C GLY A 164 18.40 -11.48 -4.64
N ASN A 165 19.50 -11.72 -5.35
CA ASN A 165 20.69 -10.88 -5.26
C ASN A 165 20.45 -9.59 -6.05
N PRO A 166 20.62 -8.39 -5.45
CA PRO A 166 20.46 -7.11 -6.15
C PRO A 166 21.28 -7.00 -7.44
N ALA A 167 22.48 -7.60 -7.48
CA ALA A 167 23.38 -7.58 -8.63
C ALA A 167 22.89 -8.44 -9.81
N HIS A 168 21.92 -9.33 -9.58
CA HIS A 168 21.37 -10.20 -10.62
C HIS A 168 20.04 -9.70 -11.20
N ILE A 169 19.50 -8.59 -10.70
CA ILE A 169 18.30 -7.97 -11.28
C ILE A 169 18.68 -7.33 -12.62
N ARG A 170 18.15 -7.87 -13.73
CA ARG A 170 18.50 -7.45 -15.09
C ARG A 170 18.12 -6.00 -15.38
N ASP A 171 16.90 -5.61 -15.03
CA ASP A 171 16.39 -4.25 -15.24
C ASP A 171 15.77 -3.70 -13.95
N PRO A 172 16.59 -3.15 -13.04
CA PRO A 172 16.10 -2.64 -11.76
C PRO A 172 15.03 -1.55 -11.88
N SER A 173 15.02 -0.80 -12.99
CA SER A 173 14.02 0.24 -13.26
C SER A 173 12.68 -0.31 -13.76
N ARG A 174 12.62 -1.59 -14.13
CA ARG A 174 11.40 -2.26 -14.58
C ARG A 174 11.02 -3.49 -13.75
N THR A 175 11.76 -3.79 -12.69
CA THR A 175 11.42 -4.86 -11.74
C THR A 175 10.77 -4.27 -10.48
N VAL A 176 9.52 -4.64 -10.24
CA VAL A 176 8.74 -4.24 -9.06
C VAL A 176 9.37 -4.80 -7.81
N MET A 177 9.59 -3.94 -6.81
CA MET A 177 9.99 -4.37 -5.47
C MET A 177 8.77 -4.42 -4.54
N PHE A 178 8.15 -3.28 -4.25
CA PHE A 178 6.94 -3.20 -3.43
C PHE A 178 5.84 -2.41 -4.13
N ALA A 179 4.58 -2.67 -3.77
CA ALA A 179 3.43 -1.94 -4.28
C ALA A 179 2.35 -1.77 -3.20
N ASP A 180 1.45 -0.82 -3.39
CA ASP A 180 0.21 -0.74 -2.62
C ASP A 180 -0.62 -2.02 -2.83
N CYS A 181 -0.82 -2.81 -1.76
CA CYS A 181 -1.52 -4.10 -1.84
C CYS A 181 -2.62 -4.26 -0.81
N ALA A 182 -3.65 -5.00 -1.18
CA ALA A 182 -4.76 -5.39 -0.32
C ALA A 182 -5.31 -6.73 -0.81
N PHE A 183 -5.99 -7.46 0.06
CA PHE A 183 -6.63 -8.71 -0.34
C PHE A 183 -8.10 -8.74 0.10
N PRO A 184 -9.03 -9.11 -0.79
CA PRO A 184 -10.44 -9.16 -0.45
C PRO A 184 -10.81 -10.49 0.23
N GLN A 185 -11.69 -10.40 1.23
CA GLN A 185 -12.12 -11.54 2.05
C GLN A 185 -13.65 -11.51 2.28
N PRO A 186 -14.32 -12.67 2.46
CA PRO A 186 -13.76 -14.02 2.36
C PRO A 186 -13.33 -14.36 0.92
N TYR A 187 -12.42 -15.33 0.77
CA TYR A 187 -11.95 -15.81 -0.53
C TYR A 187 -13.10 -16.21 -1.45
N GLY A 188 -12.94 -15.99 -2.76
CA GLY A 188 -13.90 -16.35 -3.80
C GLY A 188 -14.84 -15.20 -4.21
N ASN A 189 -15.98 -15.55 -4.80
CA ASN A 189 -16.76 -14.63 -5.64
C ASN A 189 -17.53 -13.51 -4.89
N ASN A 190 -17.54 -13.49 -3.55
CA ASN A 190 -18.31 -12.49 -2.80
C ASN A 190 -17.56 -11.91 -1.59
N PRO A 191 -16.48 -11.16 -1.84
CA PRO A 191 -15.74 -10.50 -0.77
C PRO A 191 -16.54 -9.37 -0.13
N LYS A 192 -16.42 -9.26 1.19
CA LYS A 192 -17.15 -8.36 2.09
C LYS A 192 -16.27 -7.24 2.66
N TYR A 193 -14.96 -7.48 2.80
CA TYR A 193 -14.01 -6.52 3.34
C TYR A 193 -12.61 -6.75 2.78
N LEU A 194 -11.72 -5.79 3.02
CA LEU A 194 -10.31 -5.86 2.63
C LEU A 194 -9.44 -6.10 3.86
N ILE A 195 -8.38 -6.89 3.66
CA ILE A 195 -7.31 -7.10 4.63
C ILE A 195 -5.97 -6.60 4.07
N GLU A 196 -5.02 -6.38 4.98
CA GLU A 196 -3.61 -6.22 4.63
C GLU A 196 -3.10 -7.53 3.97
N TYR A 197 -2.15 -7.41 3.04
CA TYR A 197 -1.60 -8.55 2.33
C TYR A 197 -0.12 -8.37 1.98
N SER A 198 0.65 -9.43 2.17
CA SER A 198 2.11 -9.39 2.17
C SER A 198 2.76 -9.35 0.80
N PHE A 199 2.04 -9.75 -0.24
CA PHE A 199 2.64 -10.02 -1.54
C PHE A 199 2.04 -9.14 -2.63
N ALA A 200 2.91 -8.59 -3.48
CA ALA A 200 2.53 -8.02 -4.75
C ALA A 200 2.50 -9.18 -5.75
N GLU A 201 1.29 -9.63 -6.10
CA GLU A 201 1.12 -10.82 -6.92
C GLU A 201 1.35 -10.49 -8.40
N PRO A 202 2.17 -11.28 -9.11
CA PRO A 202 2.37 -11.12 -10.55
C PRO A 202 1.10 -11.53 -11.33
N TYR A 203 1.13 -11.40 -12.66
CA TYR A 203 -0.02 -11.78 -13.47
C TYR A 203 -0.18 -13.30 -13.59
N HIS A 204 0.93 -14.05 -13.71
CA HIS A 204 0.99 -15.51 -13.80
C HIS A 204 1.75 -16.13 -12.63
N TRP A 205 1.32 -17.31 -12.18
CA TRP A 205 2.14 -18.14 -11.29
C TRP A 205 3.41 -18.60 -12.00
N VAL A 206 4.45 -18.91 -11.23
CA VAL A 206 5.68 -19.53 -11.74
C VAL A 206 5.92 -20.81 -10.95
N PHE A 207 5.63 -21.95 -11.58
CA PHE A 207 5.82 -23.27 -10.94
C PHE A 207 7.18 -23.88 -11.29
N ASN A 208 7.59 -23.71 -12.55
CA ASN A 208 8.87 -24.19 -13.07
C ASN A 208 9.82 -23.01 -13.27
N PRO A 209 11.14 -23.23 -13.16
CA PRO A 209 12.14 -22.19 -13.44
C PRO A 209 11.93 -21.52 -14.79
N GLY A 210 11.93 -20.18 -14.81
CA GLY A 210 11.85 -19.34 -16.00
C GLY A 210 10.56 -19.49 -16.82
N GLN A 211 9.51 -20.12 -16.26
CA GLN A 211 8.29 -20.42 -17.01
C GLN A 211 7.04 -19.89 -16.31
N GLU A 212 6.39 -18.94 -16.95
CA GLU A 212 5.04 -18.51 -16.59
C GLU A 212 4.03 -19.64 -16.80
N SER A 213 3.18 -19.81 -15.79
CA SER A 213 2.10 -20.79 -15.77
C SER A 213 0.88 -20.27 -16.51
N ALA A 214 0.05 -21.19 -17.04
CA ALA A 214 -1.28 -20.84 -17.54
C ALA A 214 -2.24 -20.38 -16.41
N PHE A 215 -1.89 -20.63 -15.14
CA PHE A 215 -2.68 -20.24 -13.97
C PHE A 215 -2.22 -18.89 -13.42
N ARG A 216 -3.17 -18.13 -12.86
CA ARG A 216 -2.94 -16.80 -12.27
C ARG A 216 -3.22 -16.81 -10.76
N PRO A 217 -2.49 -16.01 -9.96
CA PRO A 217 -2.88 -15.73 -8.59
C PRO A 217 -4.14 -14.87 -8.55
N ASP A 218 -4.80 -14.85 -7.40
CA ASP A 218 -5.72 -13.76 -7.09
C ASP A 218 -4.93 -12.44 -7.06
N PRO A 219 -5.43 -11.37 -7.67
CA PRO A 219 -4.72 -10.09 -7.68
C PRO A 219 -4.61 -9.51 -6.27
N SER A 220 -3.53 -8.78 -6.01
CA SER A 220 -3.35 -8.07 -4.74
C SER A 220 -3.02 -6.59 -4.89
N ILE A 221 -2.67 -6.12 -6.08
CA ILE A 221 -2.34 -4.70 -6.29
C ILE A 221 -3.61 -3.86 -6.14
N HIS A 222 -3.54 -2.84 -5.29
CA HIS A 222 -4.70 -2.08 -4.88
C HIS A 222 -4.58 -0.61 -5.27
N PHE A 223 -5.45 -0.18 -6.17
CA PHE A 223 -5.47 1.13 -6.81
C PHE A 223 -6.19 2.19 -5.95
N ARG A 224 -5.74 2.32 -4.69
CA ARG A 224 -6.39 3.09 -3.62
C ARG A 224 -6.28 4.61 -3.75
N HIS A 225 -5.35 5.11 -4.56
CA HIS A 225 -5.05 6.54 -4.67
C HIS A 225 -5.77 7.14 -5.89
N ASN A 226 -7.09 7.28 -5.79
CA ASN A 226 -7.96 7.71 -6.89
C ASN A 226 -7.79 6.85 -8.16
N GLY A 227 -7.83 5.53 -8.01
CA GLY A 227 -7.67 4.60 -9.13
C GLY A 227 -6.21 4.34 -9.52
N ARG A 228 -5.25 4.76 -8.69
CA ARG A 228 -3.82 4.50 -8.89
C ARG A 228 -3.21 3.75 -7.72
N ALA A 229 -2.19 2.95 -8.01
CA ALA A 229 -1.35 2.27 -7.02
C ALA A 229 0.04 2.91 -7.03
N ASN A 230 0.67 3.11 -5.87
CA ASN A 230 2.08 3.46 -5.84
C ASN A 230 2.93 2.18 -5.92
N VAL A 231 4.01 2.25 -6.68
CA VAL A 231 4.95 1.15 -6.91
C VAL A 231 6.35 1.69 -6.69
N VAL A 232 7.17 0.95 -5.95
CA VAL A 232 8.61 1.18 -5.86
C VAL A 232 9.36 0.07 -6.58
N TRP A 233 10.28 0.47 -7.44
CA TRP A 233 11.05 -0.41 -8.30
C TRP A 233 12.39 -0.74 -7.66
N CYS A 234 13.12 -1.72 -8.21
CA CYS A 234 14.38 -2.19 -7.65
C CYS A 234 15.52 -1.16 -7.71
N ASP A 235 15.43 -0.13 -8.56
CA ASP A 235 16.33 1.04 -8.54
C ASP A 235 15.94 2.11 -7.51
N GLY A 236 14.79 1.93 -6.83
CA GLY A 236 14.28 2.81 -5.78
C GLY A 236 13.42 3.99 -6.26
N HIS A 237 13.20 4.18 -7.56
CA HIS A 237 12.24 5.18 -8.00
C HIS A 237 10.80 4.73 -7.66
N ILE A 238 9.90 5.70 -7.51
CA ILE A 238 8.50 5.44 -7.17
C ILE A 238 7.63 6.03 -8.26
N SER A 239 6.77 5.20 -8.82
CA SER A 239 5.77 5.60 -9.80
C SER A 239 4.36 5.41 -9.25
N SER A 240 3.39 5.97 -9.96
CA SER A 240 1.98 5.81 -9.66
C SER A 240 1.35 5.13 -10.86
N GLU A 241 0.98 3.87 -10.73
CA GLU A 241 0.51 3.04 -11.84
C GLU A 241 -1.02 3.04 -11.92
N GLU A 242 -1.53 2.93 -13.13
CA GLU A 242 -2.95 2.77 -13.42
C GLU A 242 -3.30 1.30 -13.60
N MET A 243 -4.56 0.94 -13.36
CA MET A 243 -5.02 -0.43 -13.57
C MET A 243 -5.18 -0.68 -15.07
N GLU A 244 -4.30 -1.49 -15.63
CA GLU A 244 -4.34 -1.89 -17.05
C GLU A 244 -5.04 -3.23 -17.23
N GLN A 245 -4.83 -4.18 -16.31
CA GLN A 245 -5.47 -5.49 -16.34
C GLN A 245 -6.50 -5.60 -15.22
N LYS A 246 -7.77 -5.68 -15.62
CA LYS A 246 -8.86 -5.97 -14.70
C LYS A 246 -8.87 -7.45 -14.36
N ALA A 247 -9.06 -7.73 -13.09
CA ALA A 247 -9.42 -9.07 -12.63
C ALA A 247 -10.94 -9.28 -12.76
N GLU A 248 -11.43 -10.40 -12.25
CA GLU A 248 -12.85 -10.68 -12.14
C GLU A 248 -13.58 -9.53 -11.40
N ASP A 249 -14.86 -9.31 -11.72
CA ASP A 249 -15.64 -8.17 -11.20
C ASP A 249 -15.63 -8.06 -9.67
N HIS A 250 -15.54 -9.21 -8.99
CA HIS A 250 -15.53 -9.25 -7.53
C HIS A 250 -14.22 -8.76 -6.90
N PHE A 251 -13.11 -8.69 -7.65
CA PHE A 251 -11.87 -7.98 -7.27
C PHE A 251 -11.89 -6.54 -7.77
N THR A 252 -12.25 -6.33 -9.03
CA THR A 252 -12.22 -4.99 -9.67
C THR A 252 -13.14 -3.99 -8.96
N LYS A 253 -14.27 -4.44 -8.40
CA LYS A 253 -15.16 -3.59 -7.55
C LYS A 253 -14.47 -3.00 -6.31
N TRP A 254 -13.39 -3.63 -5.85
CA TRP A 254 -12.55 -3.17 -4.74
C TRP A 254 -11.29 -2.42 -5.22
N ASN A 255 -11.20 -2.07 -6.50
CA ASN A 255 -10.02 -1.47 -7.12
C ASN A 255 -8.78 -2.37 -7.02
N ILE A 256 -8.94 -3.67 -7.19
CA ILE A 256 -7.86 -4.66 -7.18
C ILE A 256 -7.69 -5.26 -8.58
N GLY A 257 -6.45 -5.38 -9.04
CA GLY A 257 -6.10 -5.89 -10.38
C GLY A 257 -4.59 -5.88 -10.60
N TRP A 258 -4.14 -5.64 -11.83
CA TRP A 258 -2.73 -5.48 -12.18
C TRP A 258 -2.48 -4.24 -13.03
N PHE A 259 -1.24 -3.74 -13.00
CA PHE A 259 -0.72 -2.71 -13.88
C PHE A 259 0.22 -3.33 -14.91
N GLY A 260 0.42 -2.64 -16.04
CA GLY A 260 1.27 -3.11 -17.12
C GLY A 260 0.68 -4.28 -17.93
N PRO A 261 1.54 -4.96 -18.72
CA PRO A 261 1.11 -6.04 -19.60
C PRO A 261 0.59 -7.27 -18.83
N PRO A 262 -0.25 -8.11 -19.46
CA PRO A 262 -0.76 -9.34 -18.87
C PRO A 262 0.30 -10.47 -18.93
N ASP A 263 1.50 -10.18 -18.41
CA ASP A 263 2.65 -11.08 -18.28
C ASP A 263 3.42 -10.73 -17.00
N ASN A 264 4.51 -11.45 -16.72
CA ASN A 264 5.33 -11.17 -15.55
C ASN A 264 6.57 -10.32 -15.83
N SER A 265 6.67 -9.63 -16.96
CA SER A 265 7.87 -8.85 -17.32
C SER A 265 8.26 -7.77 -16.30
N LEU A 266 7.31 -7.29 -15.50
CA LEU A 266 7.56 -6.33 -14.42
C LEU A 266 7.90 -6.99 -13.07
N PHE A 267 7.68 -8.30 -12.93
CA PHE A 267 7.90 -9.06 -11.71
C PHE A 267 9.08 -10.01 -11.82
N ASP A 268 9.45 -10.45 -13.03
CA ASP A 268 10.61 -11.27 -13.32
C ASP A 268 11.90 -10.42 -13.21
N PRO A 269 12.88 -10.85 -12.39
CA PRO A 269 14.18 -10.18 -12.32
C PRO A 269 15.17 -10.60 -13.42
N TYR A 270 14.87 -11.59 -14.27
CA TYR A 270 15.81 -12.23 -15.21
C TYR A 270 15.42 -12.16 -16.69
#